data_AF-S3ZST8-F1
#
_entry.id   AF-S3ZST8-F1
#
_cell.length_a   1.000
_cell.length_b   1.000
_cell.length_c   1.000
_cell.angle_alpha   90.00
_cell.angle_beta   90.00
_cell.angle_gamma   90.00
#
_symmetry.space_group_name_H-M   'P 1'
#
loop_
_entity.id
_entity.type
_entity.pdbx_description
1 polymer ?
#
loop_
_entity_poly.entity_id
_entity_poly.type
_entity_poly.pdbx_seq_one_letter_code
_entity_poly.pdbx_strand_id
1 'polypeptide(L)' 'MSASNRYETEVELQTADGQHVTYSGDGVGPEGMSGDQLLDSAEAAALAAEPGATVVSSRARTA' A
#
# COMPACT_ATOMS: atom_id res chain seq x y z
N MET A 1 -24.37 10.99 5.89
CA MET A 1 -23.60 9.75 5.96
C MET A 1 -22.36 9.97 5.13
N SER A 2 -21.17 10.01 5.74
CA SER A 2 -19.93 9.93 4.96
C SER A 2 -19.88 8.53 4.40
N ALA A 3 -20.02 8.36 3.10
CA ALA A 3 -19.80 7.07 2.52
C ALA A 3 -18.28 6.84 2.43
N SER A 4 -17.92 5.59 2.69
CA SER A 4 -16.55 5.14 2.75
C SER A 4 -16.42 4.00 1.77
N ASN A 5 -15.42 4.07 0.91
CA ASN A 5 -15.12 2.98 -0.01
C ASN A 5 -14.09 2.06 0.62
N ARG A 6 -14.25 0.77 0.36
CA ARG A 6 -13.21 -0.19 0.68
C ARG A 6 -12.15 -0.12 -0.41
N TYR A 7 -10.90 -0.15 0.01
CA TYR A 7 -9.76 -0.15 -0.87
C TYR A 7 -8.85 -1.31 -0.49
N GLU A 8 -8.19 -1.84 -1.49
CA GLU A 8 -7.12 -2.80 -1.34
C GLU A 8 -5.88 -2.25 -2.01
N THR A 9 -4.77 -2.26 -1.28
CA THR A 9 -3.44 -1.87 -1.75
C THR A 9 -2.55 -3.10 -1.80
N GLU A 10 -1.68 -3.15 -2.80
CA GLU A 10 -0.64 -4.15 -2.91
C GLU A 10 0.67 -3.43 -3.22
N VAL A 11 1.66 -3.61 -2.36
CA VAL A 11 3.00 -3.02 -2.46
C VAL A 11 4.01 -4.16 -2.54
N GLU A 12 4.74 -4.24 -3.63
CA GLU A 12 5.88 -5.12 -3.79
C GLU A 12 7.15 -4.40 -3.37
N LEU A 13 7.85 -4.98 -2.41
CA LEU A 13 9.14 -4.54 -1.93
C LEU A 13 10.22 -5.52 -2.34
N GLN A 14 11.42 -5.01 -2.64
CA GLN A 14 12.63 -5.78 -2.71
C GLN A 14 13.45 -5.52 -1.44
N THR A 15 13.69 -6.56 -0.65
CA THR A 15 14.50 -6.48 0.58
C THR A 15 15.97 -6.28 0.26
N ALA A 16 16.76 -5.90 1.26
CA ALA A 16 18.21 -5.74 1.13
C ALA A 16 18.93 -7.03 0.68
N ASP A 17 18.37 -8.19 1.02
CA ASP A 17 18.86 -9.51 0.59
C ASP A 17 18.44 -9.88 -0.85
N GLY A 18 17.71 -8.99 -1.53
CA GLY A 18 17.22 -9.18 -2.89
C GLY A 18 15.97 -10.05 -3.00
N GLN A 19 15.26 -10.30 -1.89
CA GLN A 19 14.01 -11.03 -1.91
C GLN A 19 12.85 -10.10 -2.26
N HIS A 20 11.89 -10.58 -3.05
CA HIS A 20 10.66 -9.84 -3.32
C HIS A 20 9.59 -10.24 -2.29
N VAL A 21 9.03 -9.25 -1.62
CA VAL A 21 7.99 -9.41 -0.61
C VAL A 21 6.80 -8.54 -1.00
N THR A 22 5.62 -9.15 -1.08
CA THR A 22 4.38 -8.44 -1.41
C THR A 22 3.58 -8.18 -0.14
N TYR A 23 3.31 -6.91 0.14
CA TYR A 23 2.44 -6.45 1.21
C TYR A 23 1.08 -6.06 0.65
N SER A 24 0.04 -6.78 1.04
CA SER A 24 -1.35 -6.43 0.75
C SER A 24 -1.98 -5.76 1.98
N GLY A 25 -2.58 -4.59 1.81
CA GLY A 25 -3.35 -3.90 2.84
C GLY A 25 -4.80 -3.71 2.39
N ASP A 26 -5.76 -3.92 3.28
CA ASP A 26 -7.14 -3.52 3.05
C ASP A 26 -7.55 -2.41 4.02
N GLY A 27 -8.28 -1.42 3.52
CA GLY A 27 -8.61 -0.22 4.27
C GLY A 27 -9.96 0.36 3.88
N VAL A 28 -10.55 1.13 4.79
CA VAL A 28 -11.77 1.89 4.54
C VAL A 28 -11.39 3.37 4.51
N GLY A 29 -11.38 3.94 3.32
CA GLY A 29 -11.04 5.35 3.09
C GLY A 29 -12.31 6.18 2.87
N PRO A 30 -12.30 7.49 3.20
CA PRO A 30 -13.40 8.36 2.82
C PRO A 30 -13.59 8.32 1.29
N GLU A 31 -14.84 8.36 0.83
CA GLU A 31 -15.14 8.56 -0.58
C GLU A 31 -14.45 9.83 -1.09
N GLY A 32 -13.46 9.68 -1.97
CA GLY A 32 -12.64 10.77 -2.49
C GLY A 32 -11.15 10.68 -2.15
N MET A 33 -10.73 9.75 -1.28
CA MET A 33 -9.30 9.45 -1.14
C MET A 33 -8.78 8.86 -2.46
N SER A 34 -7.77 9.49 -3.04
CA SER A 34 -7.20 9.03 -4.31
C SER A 34 -6.34 7.78 -4.06
N GLY A 35 -6.27 6.89 -5.06
CA GLY A 35 -5.43 5.68 -4.98
C GLY A 35 -3.99 5.99 -4.59
N ASP A 36 -3.43 7.09 -5.07
CA ASP A 36 -2.08 7.56 -4.73
C ASP A 36 -1.90 7.84 -3.23
N GLN A 37 -2.87 8.47 -2.55
CA GLN A 37 -2.76 8.73 -1.10
C GLN A 37 -2.79 7.46 -0.27
N LEU A 38 -3.54 6.45 -0.73
CA LEU A 38 -3.57 5.14 -0.12
C LEU A 38 -2.25 4.40 -0.34
N LEU A 39 -1.67 4.55 -1.54
CA LEU A 39 -0.37 3.98 -1.87
C LEU A 39 0.75 4.59 -1.04
N ASP A 40 0.84 5.92 -0.93
CA ASP A 40 1.84 6.60 -0.08
C ASP A 40 1.83 6.04 1.35
N SER A 41 0.63 5.88 1.91
CA SER A 41 0.46 5.36 3.27
C SER A 41 0.86 3.88 3.38
N ALA A 42 0.50 3.07 2.38
CA ALA A 42 0.80 1.65 2.32
C ALA A 42 2.29 1.38 2.09
N GLU A 43 2.93 2.13 1.20
CA GLU A 43 4.36 2.07 0.92
C GLU A 43 5.19 2.46 2.15
N ALA A 44 4.81 3.55 2.82
CA ALA A 44 5.46 3.95 4.07
C ALA A 44 5.34 2.88 5.16
N ALA A 45 4.17 2.25 5.30
CA ALA A 45 3.96 1.16 6.25
C ALA A 45 4.78 -0.09 5.88
N ALA A 46 4.85 -0.44 4.60
CA ALA A 46 5.62 -1.59 4.13
C ALA A 46 7.13 -1.37 4.35
N LEU A 47 7.65 -0.17 4.04
CA LEU A 47 9.05 0.19 4.28
C LEU A 47 9.39 0.26 5.78
N ALA A 48 8.43 0.61 6.64
CA ALA A 48 8.61 0.57 8.07
C ALA A 48 8.69 -0.87 8.62
N ALA A 49 7.99 -1.82 7.97
CA ALA A 49 8.08 -3.24 8.30
C ALA A 49 9.38 -3.88 7.82
N GLU A 50 9.87 -3.46 6.65
CA GLU A 50 11.10 -3.96 6.02
C GLU A 50 12.16 -2.85 5.89
N PRO A 51 12.85 -2.48 6.98
CA PRO A 51 13.83 -1.41 6.97
C PRO A 51 15.01 -1.76 6.06
N GLY A 52 15.22 -0.94 5.03
CA GLY A 52 16.26 -1.15 4.00
C GLY A 52 15.74 -1.84 2.73
N ALA A 53 14.45 -2.18 2.67
CA ALA A 53 13.81 -2.56 1.42
C ALA A 53 13.54 -1.34 0.52
N THR A 54 13.26 -1.63 -0.74
CA THR A 54 12.91 -0.64 -1.77
C THR A 54 11.58 -1.03 -2.42
N VAL A 55 10.72 -0.04 -2.66
CA VAL A 55 9.48 -0.28 -3.40
C VAL A 55 9.81 -0.58 -4.86
N VAL A 56 9.33 -1.72 -5.36
CA VAL A 56 9.46 -2.14 -6.76
C VAL A 56 8.22 -1.74 -7.53
N SER A 57 7.05 -1.98 -6.96
CA SER A 57 5.76 -1.67 -7.57
C SER A 57 4.70 -1.48 -6.49
N SER A 58 3.73 -0.63 -6.74
CA SER A 58 2.57 -0.45 -5.88
C SER A 58 1.30 -0.28 -6.71
N ARG A 59 0.18 -0.81 -6.23
CA ARG A 59 -1.13 -0.64 -6.85
C ARG A 59 -2.23 -0.51 -5.80
N ALA A 60 -3.22 0.34 -6.08
CA ALA A 60 -4.43 0.45 -5.27
C ALA A 60 -5.65 0.17 -6.14
N ARG A 61 -6.62 -0.55 -5.59
CA ARG A 61 -7.93 -0.80 -6.21
C ARG A 61 -9.06 -0.53 -5.23
N THR A 62 -10.14 0.06 -5.73
CA THR A 62 -11.43 0.09 -5.02
C THR A 62 -12.04 -1.32 -5.04
N ALA A 63 -12.46 -1.82 -3.88
CA ALA A 63 -13.08 -3.13 -3.72
C ALA A 63 -14.62 -3.03 -3.71
#